data_AF-A0A3Q7RWV0-F1
#
_entry.id   AF-A0A3Q7RWV0-F1
#
_cell.length_a   1.000
_cell.length_b   1.000
_cell.length_c   1.000
_cell.angle_alpha   90.00
_cell.angle_beta   90.00
_cell.angle_gamma   90.00
#
_symmetry.space_group_name_H-M   'P 1'
#
loop_
_entity.id
_entity.type
_entity.pdbx_description
1 polymer ?
#
loop_
_entity_poly.entity_id
_entity_poly.type
_entity_poly.pdbx_seq_one_letter_code
_entity_poly.pdbx_strand_id
1 'polypeptide(L)'
;MGPEEGWYLLLCLALSGAAADPAERQWQAVDVVLDCFLVEEGRNLGGFAGSRNMVKAMLVLRQVPVLDDGSLEGFIDFQGGTLAKDNPSITFEASVNLVQIPQAEALLHADCNGKEVTCEISYYFLQTTEKAAWFITNVQVSGEGPDISMVMKTPRDAENGAVLHPTLNLPLSPRGTVQTTVELQVTTQTPSLSLLLGSSASLHCGFSVAPGLVLTSVEWRRQHKGSGQMVYRWTKGQQHAKREGATLEPEQLLLAGDASLTLPSLTLKDEGTYICQITTSLYQAQQNIHFHIQASPKVRLSLANKAVPATLVCNIAGYYPLDMTVKWTREELGGAPILVSGASFSGLRQSSDGTYSISSFLTPEPGPEGTTYTCQITHISLEQPLSVSTWIAPPEQETTFGVLFASGLFLLALLFLGLQR
;
A
#
# COMPACT_ATOMS: atom_id res chain seq x y z
N MET A 1 19.96 20.70 -35.03
CA MET A 1 19.97 20.34 -33.60
C MET A 1 19.68 21.61 -32.82
N GLY A 2 18.48 21.94 -32.34
CA GLY A 2 17.25 21.20 -32.09
C GLY A 2 16.64 21.88 -30.85
N PRO A 3 15.85 22.96 -31.00
CA PRO A 3 15.44 23.84 -29.91
C PRO A 3 14.17 23.33 -29.21
N GLU A 4 14.16 22.09 -28.73
CA GLU A 4 12.97 21.47 -28.12
C GLU A 4 13.06 21.23 -26.61
N GLU A 5 14.24 21.33 -25.99
CA GLU A 5 14.36 21.18 -24.52
C GLU A 5 14.06 22.47 -23.74
N GLY A 6 13.99 23.62 -24.43
CA GLY A 6 13.74 24.92 -23.78
C GLY A 6 12.26 25.21 -23.48
N TRP A 7 11.32 24.52 -24.13
CA TRP A 7 9.89 24.83 -23.98
C TRP A 7 9.22 24.12 -22.80
N TYR A 8 9.69 22.93 -22.43
CA TYR A 8 9.16 22.18 -21.29
C TYR A 8 9.51 22.80 -19.92
N LEU A 9 10.67 23.45 -19.81
CA LEU A 9 11.08 24.15 -18.58
C LEU A 9 10.39 25.50 -18.39
N LEU A 10 9.98 26.16 -19.47
CA LEU A 10 9.28 27.45 -19.40
C LEU A 10 7.80 27.32 -19.03
N LEU A 11 7.17 26.16 -19.26
CA LEU A 11 5.81 25.91 -18.79
C LEU A 11 5.74 25.64 -17.28
N CYS A 12 6.79 25.06 -16.68
CA CYS A 12 6.80 24.77 -15.24
C CYS A 12 7.12 25.98 -14.35
N LEU A 13 7.70 27.05 -14.89
CA LEU A 13 8.13 28.22 -14.11
C LEU A 13 7.05 29.30 -13.93
N ALA A 14 5.88 29.17 -14.57
CA ALA A 14 4.77 30.10 -14.41
C ALA A 14 3.83 29.78 -13.22
N LEU A 15 4.04 28.66 -12.52
CA LEU A 15 3.18 28.18 -11.41
C LEU A 15 3.66 28.58 -10.00
N SER A 16 4.57 29.55 -9.90
CA SER A 16 5.05 30.06 -8.62
C SER A 16 4.61 31.50 -8.40
N GLY A 17 3.38 31.67 -7.90
CA GLY A 17 3.02 32.85 -7.11
C GLY A 17 1.74 33.56 -7.54
N ALA A 18 0.62 33.16 -6.93
CA ALA A 18 -0.33 34.07 -6.28
C ALA A 18 -1.37 33.22 -5.54
N ALA A 19 -1.42 33.33 -4.21
CA ALA A 19 -2.59 32.86 -3.47
C ALA A 19 -3.77 33.76 -3.87
N ALA A 20 -4.73 33.19 -4.61
CA ALA A 20 -5.97 33.85 -4.97
C ALA A 20 -7.12 33.39 -4.04
N ASP A 21 -7.99 34.35 -3.71
CA ASP A 21 -9.15 34.25 -2.82
C ASP A 21 -10.14 33.12 -3.17
N PRO A 22 -10.98 32.66 -2.20
CA PRO A 22 -11.90 31.54 -2.39
C PRO A 22 -13.15 31.98 -3.19
N ALA A 23 -13.01 32.12 -4.50
CA ALA A 23 -14.10 32.33 -5.43
C ALA A 23 -14.42 31.03 -6.18
N GLU A 24 -15.68 30.59 -6.09
CA GLU A 24 -16.40 29.59 -6.90
C GLU A 24 -15.56 28.56 -7.67
N ARG A 25 -15.40 27.37 -7.07
CA ARG A 25 -14.88 26.16 -7.73
C ARG A 25 -15.83 25.76 -8.88
N GLN A 26 -15.42 26.00 -10.11
CA GLN A 26 -16.20 25.68 -11.30
C GLN A 26 -15.91 24.24 -11.75
N TRP A 27 -16.95 23.45 -12.01
CA TRP A 27 -16.79 22.08 -12.51
C TRP A 27 -16.63 22.10 -14.03
N GLN A 28 -15.58 21.46 -14.54
CA GLN A 28 -15.32 21.33 -15.97
C GLN A 28 -15.40 19.87 -16.40
N ALA A 29 -16.03 19.60 -17.55
CA ALA A 29 -16.11 18.27 -18.12
C ALA A 29 -14.87 18.00 -18.98
N VAL A 30 -14.12 16.95 -18.65
CA VAL A 30 -12.88 16.57 -19.34
C VAL A 30 -12.96 15.12 -19.81
N ASP A 31 -12.32 14.81 -20.93
CA ASP A 31 -12.16 13.44 -21.40
C ASP A 31 -10.88 12.81 -20.83
N VAL A 32 -11.00 11.64 -20.22
CA VAL A 32 -9.85 10.88 -19.68
C VAL A 32 -9.55 9.72 -20.64
N VAL A 33 -8.30 9.64 -21.12
CA VAL A 33 -7.84 8.56 -22.00
C VAL A 33 -6.92 7.64 -21.21
N LEU A 34 -7.23 6.34 -21.22
CA LEU A 34 -6.48 5.31 -20.51
C LEU A 34 -6.05 4.21 -21.49
N ASP A 35 -4.77 3.86 -21.45
CA ASP A 35 -4.24 2.68 -22.12
C ASP A 35 -4.61 1.43 -21.32
N CYS A 36 -5.40 0.55 -21.94
CA CYS A 36 -5.98 -0.60 -21.28
C CYS A 36 -5.64 -1.92 -22.00
N PHE A 37 -5.85 -3.04 -21.31
CA PHE A 37 -5.79 -4.35 -21.92
C PHE A 37 -7.14 -5.05 -21.84
N LEU A 38 -7.66 -5.49 -22.98
CA LEU A 38 -8.83 -6.38 -23.02
C LEU A 38 -8.35 -7.81 -22.77
N VAL A 39 -8.88 -8.42 -21.71
CA VAL A 39 -8.63 -9.82 -21.37
C VAL A 39 -9.56 -10.71 -22.19
N GLU A 40 -9.01 -11.48 -23.13
CA GLU A 40 -9.76 -12.51 -23.85
C GLU A 40 -9.78 -13.81 -23.02
N GLU A 41 -10.97 -14.33 -22.72
CA GLU A 41 -11.10 -15.68 -22.18
C GLU A 41 -10.77 -16.71 -23.27
N GLY A 42 -9.65 -17.41 -23.09
CA GLY A 42 -9.36 -18.63 -23.85
C GLY A 42 -10.51 -19.62 -23.64
N ARG A 43 -11.13 -20.07 -24.73
CA ARG A 43 -12.22 -21.06 -24.80
C ARG A 43 -11.90 -22.46 -24.24
N ASN A 44 -10.96 -22.61 -23.31
CA ASN A 44 -10.67 -23.88 -22.69
C ASN A 44 -11.41 -24.07 -21.37
N LEU A 45 -12.37 -24.98 -21.42
CA LEU A 45 -12.95 -25.69 -20.28
C LEU A 45 -11.81 -26.28 -19.42
N GLY A 46 -11.65 -25.73 -18.21
CA GLY A 46 -11.01 -26.41 -17.09
C GLY A 46 -9.50 -26.19 -16.94
N GLY A 47 -9.13 -25.55 -15.82
CA GLY A 47 -7.89 -25.87 -15.11
C GLY A 47 -6.68 -25.00 -15.43
N PHE A 48 -6.37 -24.12 -14.47
CA PHE A 48 -5.08 -23.48 -14.18
C PHE A 48 -4.53 -22.43 -15.15
N ALA A 49 -4.00 -21.38 -14.50
CA ALA A 49 -3.40 -20.17 -15.06
C ALA A 49 -2.41 -20.46 -16.20
N GLY A 50 -2.82 -20.16 -17.42
CA GLY A 50 -1.95 -20.03 -18.58
C GLY A 50 -2.17 -18.65 -19.19
N SER A 51 -1.08 -17.89 -19.35
CA SER A 51 -0.95 -16.62 -20.08
C SER A 51 -2.27 -16.09 -20.65
N ARG A 52 -2.91 -15.13 -19.96
CA ARG A 52 -4.08 -14.43 -20.48
C ARG A 52 -3.69 -13.77 -21.80
N ASN A 53 -4.40 -14.09 -22.89
CA ASN A 53 -4.26 -13.32 -24.12
C ASN A 53 -4.83 -11.92 -23.84
N MET A 54 -3.93 -10.96 -23.71
CA MET A 54 -4.26 -9.56 -23.52
C MET A 54 -4.16 -8.85 -24.86
N VAL A 55 -5.25 -8.21 -25.28
CA VAL A 55 -5.29 -7.40 -26.50
C VAL A 55 -5.21 -5.94 -26.10
N LYS A 56 -4.37 -5.15 -26.77
CA LYS A 56 -4.29 -3.71 -26.52
C LYS A 56 -5.64 -3.04 -26.80
N ALA A 57 -6.12 -2.29 -25.83
CA ALA A 57 -7.35 -1.53 -25.89
C ALA A 57 -7.11 -0.11 -25.34
N MET A 58 -8.04 0.79 -25.61
CA MET A 58 -8.02 2.15 -25.10
C MET A 58 -9.40 2.47 -24.56
N LEU A 59 -9.46 3.02 -23.35
CA LEU A 59 -10.70 3.47 -22.73
C LEU A 59 -10.72 4.99 -22.70
N VAL A 60 -11.77 5.58 -23.27
CA VAL A 60 -12.03 7.02 -23.23
C VAL A 60 -13.24 7.25 -22.35
N LEU A 61 -13.04 7.80 -21.16
CA LEU A 61 -14.11 8.24 -20.27
C LEU A 61 -14.52 9.65 -20.70
N ARG A 62 -15.75 9.79 -21.17
CA ARG A 62 -16.29 11.06 -21.69
C ARG A 62 -16.99 11.86 -20.63
N GLN A 63 -16.75 13.18 -20.63
CA GLN A 63 -17.45 14.15 -19.77
C GLN A 63 -17.26 13.88 -18.27
N VAL A 64 -16.04 13.52 -17.86
CA VAL A 64 -15.73 13.34 -16.44
C VAL A 64 -15.74 14.72 -15.75
N PRO A 65 -16.59 14.93 -14.73
CA PRO A 65 -16.64 16.21 -14.03
C PRO A 65 -15.42 16.33 -13.12
N VAL A 66 -14.57 17.33 -13.36
CA VAL A 66 -13.39 17.62 -12.54
C VAL A 66 -13.46 19.04 -12.01
N LEU A 67 -12.93 19.23 -10.81
CA LEU A 67 -12.91 20.50 -10.12
C LEU A 67 -11.77 21.35 -10.70
N ASP A 68 -12.08 22.50 -11.29
CA ASP A 68 -11.08 23.37 -11.93
C ASP A 68 -10.23 24.10 -10.87
N ASP A 69 -8.94 23.79 -10.85
CA ASP A 69 -7.92 24.42 -9.99
C ASP A 69 -7.03 25.41 -10.77
N GLY A 70 -7.39 25.72 -12.01
CA GLY A 70 -6.61 26.58 -12.92
C GLY A 70 -5.49 25.83 -13.67
N SER A 71 -5.33 24.52 -13.48
CA SER A 71 -4.42 23.67 -14.27
C SER A 71 -5.07 23.07 -15.53
N LEU A 72 -6.36 23.33 -15.75
CA LEU A 72 -7.14 22.75 -16.85
C LEU A 72 -7.02 23.49 -18.20
N GLU A 73 -6.18 24.53 -18.30
CA GLU A 73 -5.88 25.21 -19.57
C GLU A 73 -5.03 24.32 -20.49
N GLY A 74 -5.69 23.54 -21.35
CA GLY A 74 -5.01 22.74 -22.39
C GLY A 74 -5.61 21.35 -22.65
N PHE A 75 -6.64 20.93 -21.92
CA PHE A 75 -7.34 19.68 -22.21
C PHE A 75 -8.16 19.84 -23.49
N ILE A 76 -7.63 19.29 -24.59
CA ILE A 76 -8.30 19.23 -25.89
C ILE A 76 -9.24 18.02 -25.85
N ASP A 77 -10.52 18.22 -26.19
CA ASP A 77 -11.48 17.13 -26.42
C ASP A 77 -10.84 16.02 -27.26
N PHE A 78 -11.10 14.75 -26.92
CA PHE A 78 -10.54 13.63 -27.70
C PHE A 78 -10.96 13.74 -29.18
N GLN A 79 -10.03 14.17 -30.03
CA GLN A 79 -10.17 14.13 -31.47
C GLN A 79 -9.79 12.72 -31.90
N GLY A 80 -10.82 11.90 -32.18
CA GLY A 80 -10.67 10.50 -32.58
C GLY A 80 -9.55 10.33 -33.61
N GLY A 81 -8.48 9.65 -33.18
CA GLY A 81 -7.36 9.32 -34.05
C GLY A 81 -7.84 8.50 -35.23
N THR A 82 -7.47 8.92 -36.44
CA THR A 82 -7.60 8.11 -37.64
C THR A 82 -6.89 6.78 -37.39
N LEU A 83 -7.63 5.67 -37.54
CA LEU A 83 -7.14 4.29 -37.39
C LEU A 83 -5.69 4.17 -37.90
N ALA A 84 -4.72 4.08 -36.98
CA ALA A 84 -3.34 3.79 -37.37
C ALA A 84 -3.34 2.39 -37.99
N LYS A 85 -2.99 2.31 -39.28
CA LYS A 85 -3.10 1.11 -40.12
C LYS A 85 -2.31 -0.11 -39.62
N ASP A 86 -1.47 0.03 -38.59
CA ASP A 86 -0.49 -0.99 -38.20
C ASP A 86 -0.76 -1.70 -36.86
N ASN A 87 -1.86 -1.42 -36.14
CA ASN A 87 -2.41 -2.28 -35.07
C ASN A 87 -3.74 -1.69 -34.56
N PRO A 88 -4.91 -2.27 -34.84
CA PRO A 88 -6.19 -1.70 -34.38
C PRO A 88 -6.37 -1.96 -32.88
N SER A 89 -5.91 -1.03 -32.04
CA SER A 89 -6.26 -0.99 -30.62
C SER A 89 -7.77 -0.79 -30.49
N ILE A 90 -8.45 -1.66 -29.76
CA ILE A 90 -9.90 -1.56 -29.55
C ILE A 90 -10.17 -0.33 -28.70
N THR A 91 -10.96 0.62 -29.20
CA THR A 91 -11.31 1.83 -28.43
C THR A 91 -12.72 1.75 -27.87
N PHE A 92 -12.85 1.81 -26.55
CA PHE A 92 -14.10 1.95 -25.82
C PHE A 92 -14.35 3.43 -25.50
N GLU A 93 -15.53 3.92 -25.85
CA GLU A 93 -15.99 5.27 -25.49
C GLU A 93 -17.08 5.10 -24.42
N ALA A 94 -16.75 5.44 -23.18
CA ALA A 94 -17.60 5.23 -22.02
C ALA A 94 -18.14 6.57 -21.48
N SER A 95 -19.46 6.74 -21.53
CA SER A 95 -20.13 7.90 -20.92
C SER A 95 -20.27 7.71 -19.41
N VAL A 96 -19.79 8.67 -18.61
CA VAL A 96 -19.89 8.65 -17.15
C VAL A 96 -21.04 9.48 -16.58
N ASN A 97 -21.91 10.06 -17.42
CA ASN A 97 -23.00 10.96 -16.99
C ASN A 97 -23.96 10.42 -15.92
N LEU A 98 -24.00 9.10 -15.70
CA LEU A 98 -24.90 8.46 -14.75
C LEU A 98 -24.23 8.19 -13.39
N VAL A 99 -22.91 8.36 -13.28
CA VAL A 99 -22.12 8.03 -12.08
C VAL A 99 -21.07 9.10 -11.82
N GLN A 100 -20.74 9.33 -10.56
CA GLN A 100 -19.61 10.18 -10.20
C GLN A 100 -18.39 9.29 -9.99
N ILE A 101 -17.27 9.66 -10.62
CA ILE A 101 -15.96 9.03 -10.36
C ILE A 101 -15.25 9.92 -9.34
N PRO A 102 -15.14 9.49 -8.07
CA PRO A 102 -14.39 10.24 -7.07
C PRO A 102 -12.91 10.32 -7.48
N GLN A 103 -12.26 11.45 -7.18
CA GLN A 103 -10.84 11.66 -7.45
C GLN A 103 -10.44 11.52 -8.93
N ALA A 104 -11.30 11.95 -9.84
CA ALA A 104 -11.00 11.96 -11.26
C ALA A 104 -9.74 12.79 -11.60
N GLU A 105 -9.43 13.81 -10.79
CA GLU A 105 -8.19 14.58 -10.87
C GLU A 105 -6.93 13.70 -10.72
N ALA A 106 -6.99 12.65 -9.89
CA ALA A 106 -5.85 11.75 -9.70
C ALA A 106 -5.52 10.94 -10.96
N LEU A 107 -6.52 10.67 -11.82
CA LEU A 107 -6.32 10.02 -13.11
C LEU A 107 -5.73 11.00 -14.13
N LEU A 108 -6.19 12.25 -14.14
CA LEU A 108 -5.70 13.28 -15.07
C LEU A 108 -4.25 13.68 -14.80
N HIS A 109 -3.85 13.73 -13.53
CA HIS A 109 -2.50 14.13 -13.15
C HIS A 109 -1.55 12.95 -12.92
N ALA A 110 -1.94 11.71 -13.28
CA ALA A 110 -1.12 10.53 -13.04
C ALA A 110 0.25 10.62 -13.76
N ASP A 111 0.26 10.95 -15.04
CA ASP A 111 1.48 11.08 -15.85
C ASP A 111 2.37 12.22 -15.33
N CYS A 112 1.78 13.37 -14.98
CA CYS A 112 2.52 14.51 -14.42
C CYS A 112 3.16 14.18 -13.08
N ASN A 113 2.52 13.34 -12.28
CA ASN A 113 3.00 12.90 -10.97
C ASN A 113 3.93 11.68 -11.06
N GLY A 114 4.26 11.22 -12.26
CA GLY A 114 5.09 10.02 -12.49
C GLY A 114 4.45 8.74 -11.95
N LYS A 115 3.12 8.69 -11.86
CA LYS A 115 2.37 7.51 -11.42
C LYS A 115 2.01 6.64 -12.62
N GLU A 116 2.31 5.35 -12.52
CA GLU A 116 1.85 4.37 -13.51
C GLU A 116 0.36 4.04 -13.27
N VAL A 117 -0.42 4.01 -14.35
CA VAL A 117 -1.84 3.62 -14.35
C VAL A 117 -1.99 2.28 -15.05
N THR A 118 -2.60 1.33 -14.36
CA THR A 118 -2.91 0.02 -14.93
C THR A 118 -4.41 -0.07 -15.19
N CYS A 119 -4.78 -0.50 -16.39
CA CYS A 119 -6.18 -0.64 -16.79
C CYS A 119 -6.43 -1.99 -17.46
N GLU A 120 -7.40 -2.73 -16.93
CA GLU A 120 -7.84 -4.02 -17.47
C GLU A 120 -9.34 -4.00 -17.76
N ILE A 121 -9.73 -4.38 -18.98
CA ILE A 121 -11.11 -4.54 -19.40
C ILE A 121 -11.40 -6.03 -19.57
N SER A 122 -12.53 -6.49 -19.04
CA SER A 122 -12.99 -7.87 -19.16
C SER A 122 -14.46 -7.91 -19.54
N TYR A 123 -14.89 -8.98 -20.21
CA TYR A 123 -16.32 -9.23 -20.42
C TYR A 123 -17.02 -9.45 -19.08
N TYR A 124 -18.18 -8.82 -18.90
CA TYR A 124 -19.02 -8.99 -17.74
C TYR A 124 -20.26 -9.80 -18.15
N PHE A 125 -20.31 -11.06 -17.72
CA PHE A 125 -21.38 -11.97 -18.13
C PHE A 125 -22.58 -11.89 -17.18
N LEU A 126 -23.73 -11.51 -17.73
CA LEU A 126 -25.00 -11.57 -17.03
C LEU A 126 -25.92 -12.60 -17.66
N GLN A 127 -26.67 -13.31 -16.82
CA GLN A 127 -27.75 -14.19 -17.27
C GLN A 127 -28.99 -13.34 -17.61
N THR A 128 -28.94 -12.60 -18.72
CA THR A 128 -30.10 -11.86 -19.24
C THR A 128 -30.46 -12.31 -20.65
N THR A 129 -31.69 -11.98 -21.07
CA THR A 129 -32.17 -12.19 -22.45
C THR A 129 -31.90 -10.99 -23.37
N GLU A 130 -31.22 -9.95 -22.88
CA GLU A 130 -30.93 -8.75 -23.67
C GLU A 130 -29.77 -9.01 -24.66
N LYS A 131 -29.84 -8.41 -25.85
CA LYS A 131 -28.76 -8.46 -26.87
C LYS A 131 -27.60 -7.48 -26.58
N ALA A 132 -27.58 -6.84 -25.43
CA ALA A 132 -26.50 -5.95 -25.03
C ALA A 132 -25.28 -6.74 -24.55
N ALA A 133 -24.10 -6.13 -24.63
CA ALA A 133 -22.89 -6.63 -23.99
C ALA A 133 -22.54 -5.77 -22.78
N TRP A 134 -21.93 -6.39 -21.78
CA TRP A 134 -21.42 -5.71 -20.60
C TRP A 134 -19.94 -5.99 -20.45
N PHE A 135 -19.24 -5.01 -19.90
CA PHE A 135 -17.82 -5.05 -19.62
C PHE A 135 -17.58 -4.57 -18.20
N ILE A 136 -16.54 -5.08 -17.56
CA ILE A 136 -16.01 -4.54 -16.31
C ILE A 136 -14.60 -4.05 -16.57
N THR A 137 -14.31 -2.84 -16.11
CA THR A 137 -12.97 -2.24 -16.20
C THR A 137 -12.44 -1.98 -14.81
N ASN A 138 -11.19 -2.36 -14.56
CA ASN A 138 -10.47 -2.10 -13.32
C ASN A 138 -9.32 -1.16 -13.66
N VAL A 139 -9.26 -0.03 -12.96
CA VAL A 139 -8.26 1.02 -13.13
C VAL A 139 -7.56 1.21 -11.79
N GLN A 140 -6.26 0.91 -11.74
CA GLN A 140 -5.47 1.04 -10.53
C GLN A 140 -4.31 2.02 -10.79
N VAL A 141 -4.26 3.07 -9.98
CA VAL A 141 -3.18 4.04 -9.97
C VAL A 141 -2.14 3.62 -8.93
N SER A 142 -0.87 3.57 -9.32
CA SER A 142 0.22 3.19 -8.42
C SER A 142 0.45 4.18 -7.26
N GLY A 143 0.89 3.66 -6.11
CA GLY A 143 1.12 4.44 -4.88
C GLY A 143 -0.18 4.80 -4.15
N GLU A 144 -0.30 6.03 -3.68
CA GLU A 144 -1.51 6.56 -3.01
C GLU A 144 -2.61 6.96 -4.02
N GLY A 145 -2.77 6.18 -5.08
CA GLY A 145 -3.76 6.40 -6.11
C GLY A 145 -5.06 5.63 -5.83
N PRO A 146 -6.20 6.07 -6.39
CA PRO A 146 -7.44 5.32 -6.29
C PRO A 146 -7.36 4.03 -7.11
N ASP A 147 -8.09 3.01 -6.64
CA ASP A 147 -8.42 1.82 -7.41
C ASP A 147 -9.93 1.82 -7.67
N ILE A 148 -10.32 1.66 -8.93
CA ILE A 148 -11.65 1.94 -9.45
C ILE A 148 -12.09 0.77 -10.32
N SER A 149 -13.24 0.19 -9.98
CA SER A 149 -13.93 -0.82 -10.77
C SER A 149 -15.21 -0.24 -11.35
N MET A 150 -15.41 -0.32 -12.67
CA MET A 150 -16.58 0.22 -13.36
C MET A 150 -17.25 -0.84 -14.25
N VAL A 151 -18.58 -0.92 -14.21
CA VAL A 151 -19.38 -1.78 -15.09
C VAL A 151 -19.99 -0.92 -16.19
N MET A 152 -19.65 -1.29 -17.43
CA MET A 152 -20.05 -0.61 -18.66
C MET A 152 -21.05 -1.46 -19.44
N LYS A 153 -22.09 -0.82 -19.98
CA LYS A 153 -23.11 -1.46 -20.82
C LYS A 153 -23.10 -0.86 -22.22
N THR A 154 -23.22 -1.69 -23.25
CA THR A 154 -23.43 -1.21 -24.63
C THR A 154 -24.89 -0.79 -24.85
N PRO A 155 -25.17 0.22 -25.69
CA PRO A 155 -26.53 0.61 -26.04
C PRO A 155 -27.34 -0.55 -26.64
N ARG A 156 -28.66 -0.54 -26.40
CA ARG A 156 -29.59 -1.62 -26.79
C ARG A 156 -29.84 -1.68 -28.30
N ASP A 157 -29.89 -0.52 -28.94
CA ASP A 157 -30.20 -0.38 -30.37
C ASP A 157 -28.98 0.17 -31.10
N ALA A 158 -28.31 -0.69 -31.86
CA ALA A 158 -27.45 -0.22 -32.93
C ALA A 158 -28.34 0.36 -34.03
N GLU A 159 -28.02 1.53 -34.56
CA GLU A 159 -28.67 1.99 -35.79
C GLU A 159 -28.60 0.89 -36.85
N ASN A 160 -29.73 0.60 -37.51
CA ASN A 160 -29.79 -0.39 -38.58
C ASN A 160 -28.75 -0.04 -39.66
N GLY A 161 -27.65 -0.80 -39.72
CA GLY A 161 -26.52 -0.55 -40.64
C GLY A 161 -25.17 -0.26 -39.98
N ALA A 162 -25.07 -0.27 -38.64
CA ALA A 162 -23.79 -0.10 -37.94
C ALA A 162 -22.77 -1.20 -38.31
N VAL A 163 -21.53 -0.81 -38.58
CA VAL A 163 -20.42 -1.74 -38.84
C VAL A 163 -20.09 -2.46 -37.54
N LEU A 164 -20.00 -3.79 -37.59
CA LEU A 164 -19.62 -4.59 -36.43
C LEU A 164 -18.10 -4.65 -36.29
N HIS A 165 -17.60 -4.53 -35.06
CA HIS A 165 -16.20 -4.75 -34.75
C HIS A 165 -15.81 -6.21 -35.09
N PRO A 166 -14.72 -6.45 -35.85
CA PRO A 166 -14.38 -7.78 -36.37
C PRO A 166 -14.15 -8.81 -35.26
N THR A 167 -13.56 -8.40 -34.14
CA THR A 167 -13.28 -9.29 -33.00
C THR A 167 -14.45 -9.42 -32.01
N LEU A 168 -15.11 -8.30 -31.66
CA LEU A 168 -16.10 -8.26 -30.59
C LEU A 168 -17.53 -8.53 -31.09
N ASN A 169 -17.78 -8.44 -32.40
CA ASN A 169 -19.11 -8.47 -33.01
C ASN A 169 -20.10 -7.45 -32.41
N LEU A 170 -19.58 -6.28 -32.02
CA LEU A 170 -20.36 -5.18 -31.44
C LEU A 170 -20.49 -4.02 -32.42
N PRO A 171 -21.59 -3.26 -32.37
CA PRO A 171 -21.79 -2.10 -33.24
C PRO A 171 -20.76 -1.01 -32.94
N LEU A 172 -20.13 -0.51 -34.00
CA LEU A 172 -19.19 0.62 -33.93
C LEU A 172 -19.90 1.93 -34.21
N SER A 173 -19.44 2.98 -33.53
CA SER A 173 -19.81 4.36 -33.81
C SER A 173 -19.29 4.80 -35.19
N PRO A 174 -19.76 5.94 -35.73
CA PRO A 174 -19.18 6.52 -36.94
C PRO A 174 -17.68 6.83 -36.83
N ARG A 175 -17.15 6.92 -35.59
CA ARG A 175 -15.72 7.12 -35.29
C ARG A 175 -14.93 5.81 -35.17
N GLY A 176 -15.58 4.65 -35.35
CA GLY A 176 -14.96 3.34 -35.19
C GLY A 176 -14.76 2.90 -33.73
N THR A 177 -15.45 3.52 -32.77
CA THR A 177 -15.35 3.23 -31.32
C THR A 177 -16.52 2.38 -30.83
N VAL A 178 -16.31 1.57 -29.79
CA VAL A 178 -17.37 0.83 -29.09
C VAL A 178 -17.99 1.76 -28.05
N GLN A 179 -19.23 2.19 -28.27
CA GLN A 179 -19.93 3.05 -27.33
C GLN A 179 -20.48 2.26 -26.15
N THR A 180 -20.26 2.78 -24.95
CA THR A 180 -20.71 2.20 -23.69
C THR A 180 -21.14 3.29 -22.71
N THR A 181 -21.93 2.90 -21.72
CA THR A 181 -22.34 3.76 -20.60
C THR A 181 -21.97 3.09 -19.30
N VAL A 182 -21.36 3.83 -18.37
CA VAL A 182 -21.05 3.32 -17.03
C VAL A 182 -22.32 3.33 -16.18
N GLU A 183 -22.69 2.17 -15.63
CA GLU A 183 -23.91 2.02 -14.82
C GLU A 183 -23.64 1.73 -13.33
N LEU A 184 -22.45 1.22 -13.00
CA LEU A 184 -21.99 1.01 -11.63
C LEU A 184 -20.50 1.33 -11.54
N GLN A 185 -20.12 2.05 -10.50
CA GLN A 185 -18.73 2.34 -10.16
C GLN A 185 -18.51 1.99 -8.68
N VAL A 186 -17.36 1.40 -8.36
CA VAL A 186 -16.89 1.13 -7.01
C VAL A 186 -15.43 1.57 -6.91
N THR A 187 -15.04 2.23 -5.84
CA THR A 187 -13.67 2.71 -5.66
C THR A 187 -13.18 2.60 -4.22
N THR A 188 -11.87 2.43 -4.09
CA THR A 188 -11.14 2.65 -2.84
C THR A 188 -10.05 3.69 -3.03
N GLN A 189 -9.92 4.61 -2.07
CA GLN A 189 -8.83 5.58 -2.01
C GLN A 189 -7.58 5.00 -1.33
N THR A 190 -7.74 3.88 -0.61
CA THR A 190 -6.69 3.25 0.19
C THR A 190 -6.54 1.78 -0.23
N PRO A 191 -6.00 1.49 -1.43
CA PRO A 191 -5.82 0.12 -1.92
C PRO A 191 -4.84 -0.69 -1.07
N SER A 192 -3.94 -0.01 -0.35
CA SER A 192 -3.08 -0.60 0.67
C SER A 192 -3.03 0.28 1.90
N LEU A 193 -3.19 -0.31 3.09
CA LEU A 193 -3.18 0.42 4.36
C LEU A 193 -2.36 -0.35 5.40
N SER A 194 -1.48 0.35 6.10
CA SER A 194 -0.67 -0.19 7.21
C SER A 194 -0.99 0.54 8.50
N LEU A 195 -1.45 -0.18 9.53
CA LEU A 195 -1.81 0.42 10.83
C LEU A 195 -1.19 -0.32 12.01
N LEU A 196 -1.09 0.39 13.14
CA LEU A 196 -0.54 -0.17 14.37
C LEU A 196 -1.52 -1.12 15.06
N LEU A 197 -0.99 -2.17 15.66
CA LEU A 197 -1.73 -3.11 16.50
C LEU A 197 -2.50 -2.36 17.60
N GLY A 198 -3.78 -2.70 17.78
CA GLY A 198 -4.66 -2.08 18.78
C GLY A 198 -5.29 -0.74 18.38
N SER A 199 -4.89 -0.13 17.25
CA SER A 199 -5.54 1.06 16.71
C SER A 199 -6.90 0.73 16.08
N SER A 200 -7.56 1.72 15.47
CA SER A 200 -8.81 1.55 14.72
C SER A 200 -8.57 1.83 13.24
N ALA A 201 -9.08 0.97 12.35
CA ALA A 201 -8.99 1.14 10.91
C ALA A 201 -10.29 1.69 10.32
N SER A 202 -10.16 2.48 9.25
CA SER A 202 -11.25 2.81 8.33
C SER A 202 -10.83 2.39 6.92
N LEU A 203 -11.55 1.43 6.34
CA LEU A 203 -11.30 0.91 5.01
C LEU A 203 -12.27 1.59 4.03
N HIS A 204 -11.74 2.47 3.19
CA HIS A 204 -12.58 3.26 2.29
C HIS A 204 -13.17 2.40 1.17
N CYS A 205 -14.48 2.46 0.98
CA CYS A 205 -15.15 1.89 -0.19
C CYS A 205 -16.31 2.78 -0.61
N GLY A 206 -16.15 3.52 -1.70
CA GLY A 206 -17.21 4.34 -2.28
C GLY A 206 -17.83 3.64 -3.48
N PHE A 207 -19.10 3.90 -3.77
CA PHE A 207 -19.75 3.42 -4.99
C PHE A 207 -20.77 4.43 -5.51
N SER A 208 -20.94 4.44 -6.83
CA SER A 208 -21.93 5.26 -7.53
C SER A 208 -22.75 4.37 -8.46
N VAL A 209 -24.07 4.54 -8.45
CA VAL A 209 -25.01 3.67 -9.16
C VAL A 209 -25.89 4.52 -10.08
N ALA A 210 -26.05 4.08 -11.33
CA ALA A 210 -26.93 4.73 -12.28
C ALA A 210 -28.41 4.72 -11.82
N PRO A 211 -29.19 5.75 -12.20
CA PRO A 211 -30.63 5.81 -11.90
C PRO A 211 -31.38 4.57 -12.40
N GLY A 212 -32.21 3.98 -11.53
CA GLY A 212 -33.04 2.81 -11.85
C GLY A 212 -32.49 1.47 -11.34
N LEU A 213 -31.23 1.43 -10.90
CA LEU A 213 -30.68 0.29 -10.18
C LEU A 213 -30.88 0.46 -8.67
N VAL A 214 -31.09 -0.65 -7.96
CA VAL A 214 -31.33 -0.63 -6.51
C VAL A 214 -30.22 -1.39 -5.81
N LEU A 215 -29.60 -0.77 -4.80
CA LEU A 215 -28.64 -1.44 -3.92
C LEU A 215 -29.34 -2.57 -3.16
N THR A 216 -28.81 -3.78 -3.29
CA THR A 216 -29.38 -4.98 -2.66
C THR A 216 -28.60 -5.37 -1.41
N SER A 217 -27.26 -5.41 -1.50
CA SER A 217 -26.41 -5.75 -0.37
C SER A 217 -25.01 -5.19 -0.51
N VAL A 218 -24.38 -4.95 0.64
CA VAL A 218 -22.95 -4.63 0.77
C VAL A 218 -22.34 -5.71 1.65
N GLU A 219 -21.28 -6.35 1.16
CA GLU A 219 -20.58 -7.39 1.90
C GLU A 219 -19.08 -7.08 1.99
N TRP A 220 -18.55 -7.20 3.19
CA TRP A 220 -17.12 -7.17 3.45
C TRP A 220 -16.62 -8.55 3.81
N ARG A 221 -15.59 -8.99 3.10
CA ARG A 221 -14.95 -10.29 3.30
C ARG A 221 -13.45 -10.10 3.48
N ARG A 222 -12.83 -10.86 4.37
CA ARG A 222 -11.36 -10.90 4.54
C ARG A 222 -10.84 -12.21 3.97
N GLN A 223 -9.87 -12.13 3.07
CA GLN A 223 -9.12 -13.24 2.53
C GLN A 223 -7.68 -13.17 3.07
N HIS A 224 -7.23 -14.19 3.80
CA HIS A 224 -5.84 -14.26 4.27
C HIS A 224 -5.34 -15.71 4.25
N LYS A 225 -4.19 -15.95 3.60
CA LYS A 225 -3.54 -17.27 3.52
C LYS A 225 -4.50 -18.42 3.13
N GLY A 226 -5.37 -18.17 2.15
CA GLY A 226 -6.34 -19.16 1.64
C GLY A 226 -7.63 -19.33 2.46
N SER A 227 -7.78 -18.64 3.60
CA SER A 227 -9.01 -18.61 4.39
C SER A 227 -9.81 -17.33 4.13
N GLY A 228 -11.05 -17.49 3.69
CA GLY A 228 -12.02 -16.39 3.52
C GLY A 228 -13.01 -16.35 4.69
N GLN A 229 -13.20 -15.18 5.30
CA GLN A 229 -14.18 -14.96 6.36
C GLN A 229 -15.02 -13.72 6.05
N MET A 230 -16.34 -13.81 6.18
CA MET A 230 -17.19 -12.62 6.15
C MET A 230 -16.95 -11.79 7.41
N VAL A 231 -16.82 -10.48 7.24
CA VAL A 231 -16.53 -9.50 8.29
C VAL A 231 -17.79 -8.74 8.64
N TYR A 232 -18.47 -8.24 7.61
CA TYR A 232 -19.66 -7.42 7.74
C TYR A 232 -20.60 -7.63 6.55
N ARG A 233 -21.90 -7.56 6.79
CA ARG A 233 -22.92 -7.60 5.74
C ARG A 233 -24.05 -6.64 6.05
N TRP A 234 -24.44 -5.87 5.05
CA TRP A 234 -25.63 -5.04 5.05
C TRP A 234 -26.59 -5.52 3.95
N THR A 235 -27.88 -5.64 4.26
CA THR A 235 -28.91 -6.07 3.31
C THR A 235 -30.21 -5.31 3.58
N LYS A 236 -30.56 -4.36 2.71
CA LYS A 236 -31.82 -3.59 2.77
C LYS A 236 -32.23 -3.15 4.18
N GLY A 237 -31.28 -2.62 4.96
CA GLY A 237 -31.50 -2.13 6.33
C GLY A 237 -31.20 -3.13 7.46
N GLN A 238 -30.92 -4.41 7.15
CA GLN A 238 -30.40 -5.36 8.14
C GLN A 238 -28.87 -5.35 8.13
N GLN A 239 -28.27 -5.17 9.32
CA GLN A 239 -26.83 -5.18 9.54
C GLN A 239 -26.44 -6.46 10.28
N HIS A 240 -25.35 -7.08 9.84
CA HIS A 240 -24.78 -8.25 10.48
C HIS A 240 -23.26 -8.18 10.47
N ALA A 241 -22.68 -7.90 11.63
CA ALA A 241 -21.24 -7.91 11.85
C ALA A 241 -20.83 -9.26 12.42
N LYS A 242 -19.94 -9.98 11.72
CA LYS A 242 -19.32 -11.21 12.23
C LYS A 242 -18.05 -10.91 13.02
N ARG A 243 -17.32 -9.85 12.64
CA ARG A 243 -16.25 -9.29 13.45
C ARG A 243 -16.85 -8.33 14.48
N GLU A 244 -16.59 -8.58 15.76
CA GLU A 244 -17.09 -7.73 16.84
C GLU A 244 -16.59 -6.29 16.66
N GLY A 245 -17.48 -5.31 16.85
CA GLY A 245 -17.18 -3.89 16.71
C GLY A 245 -17.07 -3.37 15.27
N ALA A 246 -17.17 -4.23 14.25
CA ALA A 246 -17.17 -3.78 12.86
C ALA A 246 -18.46 -3.03 12.53
N THR A 247 -18.34 -1.79 12.04
CA THR A 247 -19.48 -0.90 11.76
C THR A 247 -19.38 -0.23 10.40
N LEU A 248 -20.54 0.13 9.87
CA LEU A 248 -20.71 0.87 8.62
C LEU A 248 -21.88 1.85 8.82
N GLU A 249 -21.68 3.11 8.44
CA GLU A 249 -22.63 4.20 8.65
C GLU A 249 -23.79 4.15 7.61
N PRO A 250 -25.04 3.81 8.01
CA PRO A 250 -26.13 3.61 7.05
C PRO A 250 -26.54 4.87 6.30
N GLU A 251 -26.44 6.03 6.93
CA GLU A 251 -26.86 7.30 6.32
C GLU A 251 -25.93 7.67 5.16
N GLN A 252 -24.61 7.56 5.36
CA GLN A 252 -23.62 7.84 4.32
C GLN A 252 -23.67 6.79 3.19
N LEU A 253 -23.96 5.54 3.53
CA LEU A 253 -24.17 4.47 2.53
C LEU A 253 -25.29 4.79 1.54
N LEU A 254 -26.42 5.31 2.03
CA LEU A 254 -27.61 5.55 1.20
C LEU A 254 -27.58 6.91 0.50
N LEU A 255 -26.99 7.94 1.14
CA LEU A 255 -26.98 9.30 0.60
C LEU A 255 -25.76 9.58 -0.28
N ALA A 256 -24.57 9.14 0.17
CA ALA A 256 -23.30 9.44 -0.49
C ALA A 256 -22.70 8.24 -1.23
N GLY A 257 -23.29 7.05 -1.08
CA GLY A 257 -22.71 5.82 -1.63
C GLY A 257 -21.44 5.39 -0.91
N ASP A 258 -21.33 5.67 0.40
CA ASP A 258 -20.16 5.32 1.20
C ASP A 258 -20.36 4.00 1.96
N ALA A 259 -19.66 2.96 1.51
CA ALA A 259 -19.62 1.63 2.10
C ALA A 259 -18.38 1.38 2.98
N SER A 260 -17.72 2.44 3.46
CA SER A 260 -16.51 2.36 4.27
C SER A 260 -16.72 1.56 5.57
N LEU A 261 -15.76 0.68 5.87
CA LEU A 261 -15.81 -0.21 7.03
C LEU A 261 -14.89 0.27 8.13
N THR A 262 -15.44 0.45 9.34
CA THR A 262 -14.66 0.79 10.53
C THR A 262 -14.40 -0.45 11.37
N LEU A 263 -13.14 -0.69 11.75
CA LEU A 263 -12.69 -1.82 12.57
C LEU A 263 -11.95 -1.30 13.82
N PRO A 264 -12.51 -1.46 15.03
CA PRO A 264 -11.85 -1.08 16.26
C PRO A 264 -10.91 -2.17 16.79
N SER A 265 -9.91 -1.75 17.55
CA SER A 265 -9.01 -2.64 18.32
C SER A 265 -8.42 -3.75 17.46
N LEU A 266 -7.59 -3.35 16.49
CA LEU A 266 -6.98 -4.25 15.51
C LEU A 266 -6.11 -5.32 16.17
N THR A 267 -6.26 -6.55 15.68
CA THR A 267 -5.45 -7.72 16.09
C THR A 267 -4.74 -8.32 14.88
N LEU A 268 -3.66 -9.08 15.06
CA LEU A 268 -2.97 -9.73 13.92
C LEU A 268 -3.85 -10.68 13.09
N LYS A 269 -4.98 -11.13 13.65
CA LYS A 269 -5.97 -11.93 12.90
C LYS A 269 -6.73 -11.11 11.87
N ASP A 270 -6.77 -9.80 12.02
CA ASP A 270 -7.43 -8.89 11.11
C ASP A 270 -6.56 -8.58 9.88
N GLU A 271 -5.29 -8.96 9.85
CA GLU A 271 -4.43 -8.78 8.68
C GLU A 271 -4.93 -9.60 7.47
N GLY A 272 -4.87 -9.03 6.26
CA GLY A 272 -5.24 -9.70 5.03
C GLY A 272 -5.80 -8.79 3.96
N THR A 273 -6.30 -9.39 2.88
CA THR A 273 -6.97 -8.67 1.80
C THR A 273 -8.46 -8.56 2.13
N TYR A 274 -8.93 -7.34 2.33
CA TYR A 274 -10.35 -7.05 2.48
C TYR A 274 -10.98 -6.83 1.11
N ILE A 275 -12.17 -7.37 0.92
CA ILE A 275 -12.93 -7.31 -0.33
C ILE A 275 -14.25 -6.62 0.01
N CYS A 276 -14.42 -5.42 -0.50
CA CYS A 276 -15.69 -4.71 -0.48
C CYS A 276 -16.50 -5.15 -1.70
N GLN A 277 -17.67 -5.74 -1.49
CA GLN A 277 -18.52 -6.24 -2.56
C GLN A 277 -19.86 -5.49 -2.55
N ILE A 278 -20.13 -4.76 -3.62
CA ILE A 278 -21.37 -3.99 -3.82
C ILE A 278 -22.25 -4.78 -4.78
N THR A 279 -23.47 -5.09 -4.33
CA THR A 279 -24.45 -5.86 -5.11
C THR A 279 -25.69 -5.01 -5.33
N THR A 280 -25.98 -4.72 -6.59
CA THR A 280 -27.18 -4.02 -7.06
C THR A 280 -28.22 -5.02 -7.57
N SER A 281 -29.33 -4.52 -8.12
CA SER A 281 -30.36 -5.35 -8.74
C SER A 281 -29.89 -6.12 -9.98
N LEU A 282 -28.86 -5.62 -10.69
CA LEU A 282 -28.33 -6.25 -11.91
C LEU A 282 -26.85 -6.60 -11.80
N TYR A 283 -26.04 -5.75 -11.18
CA TYR A 283 -24.58 -5.85 -11.21
C TYR A 283 -24.00 -6.13 -9.83
N GLN A 284 -22.86 -6.80 -9.83
CA GLN A 284 -22.01 -7.01 -8.67
C GLN A 284 -20.58 -6.58 -9.04
N ALA A 285 -20.04 -5.64 -8.28
CA ALA A 285 -18.65 -5.20 -8.41
C ALA A 285 -17.96 -5.29 -7.06
N GLN A 286 -16.64 -5.45 -7.07
CA GLN A 286 -15.86 -5.62 -5.86
C GLN A 286 -14.55 -4.85 -5.93
N GLN A 287 -14.05 -4.44 -4.76
CA GLN A 287 -12.79 -3.73 -4.62
C GLN A 287 -11.93 -4.39 -3.54
N ASN A 288 -10.63 -4.55 -3.83
CA ASN A 288 -9.68 -5.21 -2.94
C ASN A 288 -8.83 -4.18 -2.22
N ILE A 289 -8.61 -4.38 -0.92
CA ILE A 289 -7.79 -3.53 -0.06
C ILE A 289 -6.81 -4.41 0.71
N HIS A 290 -5.53 -4.17 0.54
CA HIS A 290 -4.46 -4.87 1.25
C HIS A 290 -4.25 -4.23 2.62
N PHE A 291 -4.57 -4.97 3.67
CA PHE A 291 -4.49 -4.48 5.03
C PHE A 291 -3.36 -5.14 5.79
N HIS A 292 -2.38 -4.34 6.18
CA HIS A 292 -1.18 -4.75 6.91
C HIS A 292 -1.21 -4.21 8.34
N ILE A 293 -0.74 -5.02 9.28
CA ILE A 293 -0.64 -4.63 10.69
C ILE A 293 0.83 -4.55 11.07
N GLN A 294 1.15 -3.55 11.87
CA GLN A 294 2.50 -3.31 12.36
C GLN A 294 2.50 -3.22 13.88
N ALA A 295 3.56 -3.70 14.53
CA ALA A 295 3.78 -3.53 15.96
C ALA A 295 5.21 -3.06 16.19
N SER A 296 5.37 -1.98 16.95
CA SER A 296 6.68 -1.37 17.18
C SER A 296 7.46 -2.09 18.28
N PRO A 297 8.75 -2.39 18.05
CA PRO A 297 9.58 -3.12 19.00
C PRO A 297 9.79 -2.31 20.28
N LYS A 298 9.74 -3.00 21.42
CA LYS A 298 10.23 -2.51 22.71
C LYS A 298 11.60 -3.11 22.95
N VAL A 299 12.59 -2.23 23.15
CA VAL A 299 13.99 -2.63 23.25
C VAL A 299 14.52 -2.35 24.66
N ARG A 300 15.23 -3.31 25.23
CA ARG A 300 15.92 -3.18 26.52
C ARG A 300 17.32 -3.76 26.43
N LEU A 301 18.31 -2.96 26.84
CA LEU A 301 19.70 -3.38 26.91
C LEU A 301 20.07 -3.73 28.35
N SER A 302 20.72 -4.88 28.54
CA SER A 302 21.10 -5.39 29.86
C SER A 302 22.41 -6.17 29.80
N LEU A 303 23.08 -6.31 30.95
CA LEU A 303 24.29 -7.11 31.11
C LEU A 303 23.95 -8.39 31.89
N ALA A 304 24.01 -9.55 31.24
CA ALA A 304 23.55 -10.82 31.83
C ALA A 304 24.55 -11.42 32.83
N ASN A 305 25.84 -11.38 32.51
CA ASN A 305 26.92 -11.85 33.39
C ASN A 305 27.88 -10.69 33.65
N LYS A 306 28.06 -10.32 34.92
CA LYS A 306 29.15 -9.43 35.35
C LYS A 306 30.49 -10.17 35.48
N ALA A 307 30.46 -11.51 35.50
CA ALA A 307 31.63 -12.36 35.47
C ALA A 307 32.14 -12.56 34.03
N VAL A 308 33.45 -12.70 33.87
CA VAL A 308 34.13 -12.79 32.57
C VAL A 308 33.87 -14.16 31.90
N PRO A 309 33.51 -14.20 30.60
CA PRO A 309 33.24 -13.07 29.72
C PRO A 309 31.85 -12.48 29.96
N ALA A 310 31.79 -11.17 30.12
CA ALA A 310 30.53 -10.45 30.23
C ALA A 310 29.71 -10.58 28.94
N THR A 311 28.39 -10.45 28.99
CA THR A 311 27.53 -10.56 27.80
C THR A 311 26.46 -9.49 27.84
N LEU A 312 26.47 -8.63 26.83
CA LEU A 312 25.41 -7.67 26.54
C LEU A 312 24.24 -8.39 25.89
N VAL A 313 23.03 -8.10 26.38
CA VAL A 313 21.78 -8.66 25.87
C VAL A 313 20.85 -7.51 25.50
N CYS A 314 20.62 -7.36 24.20
CA CYS A 314 19.61 -6.48 23.63
C CYS A 314 18.32 -7.28 23.43
N ASN A 315 17.38 -7.13 24.36
CA ASN A 315 16.09 -7.79 24.31
C ASN A 315 15.12 -6.94 23.48
N ILE A 316 14.55 -7.53 22.43
CA ILE A 316 13.65 -6.88 21.49
C ILE A 316 12.34 -7.65 21.52
N ALA A 317 11.25 -6.99 21.89
CA ALA A 317 9.96 -7.66 22.11
C ALA A 317 8.78 -6.89 21.53
N GLY A 318 7.75 -7.62 21.13
CA GLY A 318 6.45 -7.05 20.74
C GLY A 318 6.43 -6.44 19.33
N TYR A 319 7.25 -6.95 18.41
CA TYR A 319 7.32 -6.41 17.04
C TYR A 319 6.65 -7.31 16.00
N TYR A 320 6.14 -6.71 14.94
CA TYR A 320 5.53 -7.39 13.80
C TYR A 320 5.52 -6.42 12.61
N PRO A 321 5.82 -6.84 11.36
CA PRO A 321 6.14 -8.20 10.89
C PRO A 321 7.52 -8.73 11.34
N LEU A 322 7.92 -9.90 10.83
CA LEU A 322 9.15 -10.59 11.25
C LEU A 322 10.44 -9.84 10.83
N ASP A 323 10.39 -9.13 9.71
CA ASP A 323 11.56 -8.50 9.11
C ASP A 323 12.06 -7.32 9.95
N MET A 324 13.22 -7.50 10.57
CA MET A 324 13.86 -6.53 11.45
C MET A 324 15.38 -6.64 11.32
N THR A 325 16.07 -5.50 11.34
CA THR A 325 17.53 -5.44 11.35
C THR A 325 18.05 -4.95 12.71
N VAL A 326 19.06 -5.63 13.25
CA VAL A 326 19.77 -5.23 14.47
C VAL A 326 21.22 -4.95 14.13
N LYS A 327 21.71 -3.77 14.52
CA LYS A 327 23.11 -3.35 14.37
C LYS A 327 23.69 -3.04 15.74
N TRP A 328 24.95 -3.42 15.95
CA TRP A 328 25.71 -3.05 17.13
C TRP A 328 26.80 -2.06 16.76
N THR A 329 26.90 -0.98 17.50
CA THR A 329 28.01 -0.04 17.40
C THR A 329 28.71 0.09 18.73
N ARG A 330 30.03 0.34 18.70
CA ARG A 330 30.80 0.70 19.89
C ARG A 330 31.45 2.06 19.70
N GLU A 331 31.55 2.80 20.78
CA GLU A 331 32.13 4.15 20.82
C GLU A 331 33.04 4.25 22.04
N GLU A 332 34.32 4.51 21.78
CA GLU A 332 35.31 4.84 22.82
C GLU A 332 35.30 6.34 23.10
N LEU A 333 35.80 6.76 24.25
CA LEU A 333 35.74 8.14 24.71
C LEU A 333 36.51 9.07 23.75
N GLY A 334 35.80 9.95 23.04
CA GLY A 334 36.38 10.85 22.02
C GLY A 334 36.59 10.22 20.64
N GLY A 335 36.15 8.98 20.42
CA GLY A 335 36.15 8.30 19.13
C GLY A 335 34.84 8.43 18.36
N ALA A 336 34.81 7.96 17.12
CA ALA A 336 33.58 7.82 16.33
C ALA A 336 32.92 6.46 16.57
N PRO A 337 31.59 6.31 16.39
CA PRO A 337 30.91 5.02 16.47
C PRO A 337 31.39 4.04 15.39
N ILE A 338 31.79 2.84 15.79
CA ILE A 338 32.28 1.78 14.90
C ILE A 338 31.31 0.60 14.93
N LEU A 339 31.00 0.02 13.77
CA LEU A 339 30.16 -1.18 13.66
C LEU A 339 30.87 -2.40 14.26
N VAL A 340 30.17 -3.16 15.10
CA VAL A 340 30.67 -4.38 15.74
C VAL A 340 30.07 -5.60 15.06
N SER A 341 30.92 -6.56 14.73
CA SER A 341 30.54 -7.88 14.20
C SER A 341 30.65 -8.96 15.28
N GLY A 342 30.00 -10.11 15.08
CA GLY A 342 30.05 -11.23 16.04
C GLY A 342 28.89 -11.28 17.03
N ALA A 343 27.86 -10.45 16.86
CA ALA A 343 26.61 -10.60 17.59
C ALA A 343 25.88 -11.89 17.19
N SER A 344 25.28 -12.56 18.16
CA SER A 344 24.44 -13.74 17.94
C SER A 344 23.00 -13.46 18.32
N PHE A 345 22.06 -14.27 17.82
CA PHE A 345 20.63 -14.12 18.09
C PHE A 345 20.10 -15.32 18.87
N SER A 346 19.12 -15.08 19.74
CA SER A 346 18.32 -16.15 20.32
C SER A 346 17.45 -16.80 19.25
N GLY A 347 16.86 -17.96 19.58
CA GLY A 347 15.68 -18.43 18.85
C GLY A 347 14.54 -17.41 18.91
N LEU A 348 13.78 -17.33 17.83
CA LEU A 348 12.59 -16.48 17.72
C LEU A 348 11.51 -16.99 18.69
N ARG A 349 10.89 -16.07 19.43
CA ARG A 349 9.75 -16.36 20.30
C ARG A 349 8.53 -15.61 19.80
N GLN A 350 7.37 -16.22 19.91
CA GLN A 350 6.09 -15.59 19.57
C GLN A 350 5.21 -15.48 20.81
N SER A 351 4.69 -14.28 21.04
CA SER A 351 3.75 -13.96 22.11
C SER A 351 2.33 -14.43 21.76
N SER A 352 1.44 -14.47 22.75
CA SER A 352 0.03 -14.87 22.55
C SER A 352 -0.77 -13.91 21.67
N ASP A 353 -0.35 -12.65 21.58
CA ASP A 353 -0.88 -11.65 20.64
C ASP A 353 -0.35 -11.83 19.22
N GLY A 354 0.55 -12.79 19.02
CA GLY A 354 1.21 -13.15 17.76
C GLY A 354 2.43 -12.29 17.40
N THR A 355 2.80 -11.31 18.23
CA THR A 355 4.02 -10.52 18.03
C THR A 355 5.28 -11.33 18.28
N TYR A 356 6.37 -10.92 17.66
CA TYR A 356 7.67 -11.58 17.78
C TYR A 356 8.53 -10.95 18.87
N SER A 357 9.42 -11.77 19.43
CA SER A 357 10.44 -11.36 20.38
C SER A 357 11.73 -12.14 20.11
N ILE A 358 12.86 -11.44 20.18
CA ILE A 358 14.20 -12.00 19.96
C ILE A 358 15.21 -11.23 20.81
N SER A 359 16.30 -11.88 21.21
CA SER A 359 17.41 -11.25 21.91
C SER A 359 18.66 -11.31 21.06
N SER A 360 19.41 -10.21 21.00
CA SER A 360 20.75 -10.18 20.41
C SER A 360 21.80 -10.15 21.52
N PHE A 361 22.81 -11.01 21.41
CA PHE A 361 23.90 -11.16 22.36
C PHE A 361 25.20 -10.67 21.76
N LEU A 362 25.93 -9.85 22.51
CA LEU A 362 27.25 -9.37 22.16
C LEU A 362 28.20 -9.54 23.36
N THR A 363 29.36 -10.13 23.13
CA THR A 363 30.44 -10.13 24.12
C THR A 363 31.20 -8.80 24.00
N PRO A 364 31.15 -7.91 25.00
CA PRO A 364 31.85 -6.63 24.92
C PRO A 364 33.36 -6.82 25.13
N GLU A 365 34.14 -6.09 24.35
CA GLU A 365 35.60 -5.95 24.49
C GLU A 365 35.90 -4.48 24.78
N PRO A 366 35.74 -4.02 26.04
CA PRO A 366 35.95 -2.61 26.39
C PRO A 366 37.43 -2.23 26.30
N GLY A 367 37.69 -1.04 25.76
CA GLY A 367 39.00 -0.41 25.74
C GLY A 367 39.49 0.03 27.12
N PRO A 368 40.70 0.62 27.23
CA PRO A 368 41.32 0.98 28.51
C PRO A 368 40.53 2.00 29.33
N GLU A 369 39.77 2.87 28.67
CA GLU A 369 38.92 3.90 29.31
C GLU A 369 37.44 3.48 29.38
N GLY A 370 37.13 2.22 29.05
CA GLY A 370 35.77 1.74 28.86
C GLY A 370 35.18 2.09 27.49
N THR A 371 34.03 1.52 27.18
CA THR A 371 33.41 1.64 25.85
C THR A 371 31.89 1.65 25.95
N THR A 372 31.25 2.55 25.21
CA THR A 372 29.79 2.59 25.06
C THR A 372 29.38 1.66 23.92
N TYR A 373 28.46 0.75 24.20
CA TYR A 373 27.87 -0.14 23.21
C TYR A 373 26.42 0.27 22.95
N THR A 374 26.05 0.38 21.68
CA THR A 374 24.70 0.74 21.25
C THR A 374 24.11 -0.37 20.39
N CYS A 375 22.91 -0.81 20.74
CA CYS A 375 22.07 -1.69 19.94
C CYS A 375 21.04 -0.84 19.18
N GLN A 376 21.10 -0.86 17.86
CA GLN A 376 20.24 -0.09 16.96
C GLN A 376 19.33 -1.03 16.16
N ILE A 377 18.03 -0.75 16.19
CA ILE A 377 16.97 -1.56 15.59
C ILE A 377 16.32 -0.78 14.46
N THR A 378 16.21 -1.40 13.30
CA THR A 378 15.44 -0.90 12.16
C THR A 378 14.30 -1.85 11.87
N HIS A 379 13.09 -1.31 11.73
CA HIS A 379 11.85 -2.07 11.53
C HIS A 379 10.85 -1.18 10.77
N ILE A 380 9.96 -1.77 9.95
CA ILE A 380 9.02 -1.03 9.09
C ILE A 380 8.08 -0.09 9.85
N SER A 381 7.79 -0.40 11.12
CA SER A 381 6.92 0.41 11.97
C SER A 381 7.62 1.62 12.61
N LEU A 382 8.92 1.80 12.36
CA LEU A 382 9.74 2.87 12.92
C LEU A 382 10.17 3.83 11.81
N GLU A 383 9.80 5.11 11.91
CA GLU A 383 10.30 6.15 10.99
C GLU A 383 11.81 6.35 11.13
N GLN A 384 12.33 6.21 12.35
CA GLN A 384 13.75 6.33 12.66
C GLN A 384 14.24 5.11 13.45
N PRO A 385 15.50 4.65 13.26
CA PRO A 385 16.03 3.52 13.98
C PRO A 385 16.03 3.73 15.50
N LEU A 386 15.51 2.75 16.24
CA LEU A 386 15.49 2.79 17.69
C LEU A 386 16.84 2.34 18.25
N SER A 387 17.50 3.20 19.03
CA SER A 387 18.84 2.92 19.57
C SER A 387 18.84 2.94 21.10
N VAL A 388 19.47 1.94 21.71
CA VAL A 388 19.70 1.89 23.16
C VAL A 388 21.17 1.66 23.44
N SER A 389 21.74 2.40 24.38
CA SER A 389 23.17 2.35 24.69
C SER A 389 23.46 2.04 26.15
N THR A 390 24.64 1.47 26.41
CA THR A 390 25.16 1.23 27.76
C THR A 390 26.68 1.35 27.78
N TRP A 391 27.22 1.84 28.89
CA TRP A 391 28.66 1.96 29.08
C TRP A 391 29.22 0.76 29.84
N ILE A 392 30.33 0.21 29.36
CA ILE A 392 31.03 -0.92 29.95
C ILE A 392 32.40 -0.47 30.43
N ALA A 393 32.66 -0.69 31.73
CA ALA A 393 33.93 -0.40 32.37
C ALA A 393 35.07 -1.26 31.79
N PRO A 394 36.32 -0.77 31.81
CA PRO A 394 37.49 -1.56 31.44
C PRO A 394 37.61 -2.81 32.34
N PRO A 395 38.26 -3.90 31.85
CA PRO A 395 38.51 -5.06 32.68
C PRO A 395 39.40 -4.67 33.87
N GLU A 396 39.03 -5.09 35.08
CA GLU A 396 39.89 -4.88 36.25
C GLU A 396 41.26 -5.51 35.98
N GLN A 397 42.29 -4.68 36.00
CA GLN A 397 43.66 -5.13 35.89
C GLN A 397 44.01 -5.81 37.22
N GLU A 398 43.76 -7.13 37.30
CA GLU A 398 44.20 -7.99 38.40
C GLU A 398 45.66 -7.62 38.70
N THR A 399 45.85 -7.03 39.89
CA THR A 399 47.04 -6.30 40.30
C THR A 399 48.29 -7.19 40.32
N THR A 400 48.89 -7.38 39.15
CA THR A 400 50.30 -7.81 39.00
C THR A 400 51.22 -6.90 39.80
N PHE A 401 50.84 -5.62 39.98
CA PHE A 401 51.50 -4.70 40.90
C PHE A 401 51.52 -5.18 42.36
N GLY A 402 50.44 -5.77 42.87
CA GLY A 402 50.38 -6.26 44.26
C GLY A 402 51.34 -7.42 44.52
N VAL A 403 51.44 -8.35 43.56
CA VAL A 403 52.37 -9.49 43.63
C VAL A 403 53.82 -9.04 43.46
N LEU A 404 54.09 -8.07 42.58
CA LEU A 404 55.43 -7.50 42.38
C LEU A 404 55.88 -6.68 43.60
N PHE A 405 54.98 -5.93 44.24
CA PHE A 405 55.30 -5.17 45.45
C PHE A 405 55.52 -6.09 46.65
N ALA A 406 54.70 -7.13 46.81
CA ALA A 406 54.84 -8.13 47.87
C ALA A 406 56.13 -8.95 47.71
N SER A 407 56.44 -9.40 46.50
CA SER A 407 57.69 -10.12 46.21
C SER A 407 58.93 -9.22 46.34
N GLY A 408 58.84 -7.96 45.93
CA GLY A 408 59.89 -6.95 46.14
C GLY A 408 60.17 -6.69 47.62
N LEU A 409 59.13 -6.47 48.43
CA LEU A 409 59.26 -6.30 49.88
C LEU A 409 59.81 -7.56 50.57
N PHE A 410 59.41 -8.75 50.12
CA PHE A 410 59.91 -10.02 50.64
C PHE A 410 61.41 -10.20 50.36
N LEU A 411 61.87 -9.90 49.15
CA LEU A 411 63.30 -9.94 48.80
C LEU A 411 64.12 -8.90 49.59
N LEU A 412 63.56 -7.71 49.80
CA LEU A 412 64.21 -6.66 50.60
C LEU A 412 64.35 -7.07 52.07
N ALA A 413 63.33 -7.72 52.64
CA ALA A 413 63.39 -8.28 53.99
C ALA A 413 64.44 -9.40 54.13
N LEU A 414 64.56 -10.27 53.12
CA LEU A 414 65.59 -11.32 53.10
C LEU A 414 67.01 -10.75 53.03
N LEU A 415 67.23 -9.70 52.22
CA LEU A 415 68.52 -9.01 52.17
C LEU A 415 68.87 -8.34 53.50
N PHE A 416 67.90 -7.71 54.16
CA PHE A 416 68.13 -7.06 55.47
C PHE A 416 68.50 -8.07 56.56
N LEU A 417 67.83 -9.24 56.59
CA LEU A 417 68.17 -10.34 57.50
C LEU A 417 69.53 -10.98 57.19
N GLY A 418 69.93 -11.02 55.92
CA GLY A 418 71.25 -11.52 55.50
C GLY A 418 72.42 -10.60 55.86
N LEU A 419 72.20 -9.28 55.92
CA LEU A 419 73.22 -8.28 56.28
C LEU A 419 73.43 -8.11 57.80
N GLN A 420 72.56 -8.69 58.64
CA GLN A 420 72.66 -8.64 60.11
C GLN A 420 73.34 -9.88 60.74
N ARG A 421 73.90 -10.78 59.92
CA ARG A 421 74.80 -11.87 60.33
C ARG A 421 76.22 -11.54 59.89
#